data_AF-A0A7C8P4J3-F1
#
_entry.id   AF-A0A7C8P4J3-F1
#
_cell.length_a   1.000
_cell.length_b   1.000
_cell.length_c   1.000
_cell.angle_alpha   90.00
_cell.angle_beta   90.00
_cell.angle_gamma   90.00
#
_symmetry.space_group_name_H-M   'P 1'
#
loop_
_entity.id
_entity.type
_entity.pdbx_description
1 polymer ?
#
loop_
_entity_poly.entity_id
_entity_poly.type
_entity_poly.pdbx_seq_one_letter_code
_entity_poly.pdbx_strand_id
1 'polypeptide(L)'
;MSSATTNPQETESELSLIALPTEILLSVVSFLHEDYSALKGFARCSRRCYILTFRKRFSGVRLCWKNSADCEYPKPFSDEGILSSFRGYIRTATIEVRDAGHLLGLVSLIKQFPNISKLEVSVENSCYFERTLYLATFRLLGTLPFYDNLKKLELKWGGDYASQYRKGDPKFAYLEAAEYVPNGEIVEYKDESSGFIPLPEPPYKVRNSQKKQYKFRLAQYVQVQRDFLGPYIKETKFLGRLAEIRLPKELKALGLGMQQAKLHLLPLINCTTVDTLILTRAEELEYTTNPVNPTEILQFPAIKKFVLAPSTDKLTPYFRKIAFQFPNVESFKLIRWANPDAGFNDLPNFPKLRHLETFWPMNYEAGDYSTQDVEDCLRFRFRYREWLELRSVKFRGHADKLHPRPPEEHRYGSLICNVERKDGEYLFNWATCK
;
A
#
# COMPACT_ATOMS: atom_id res chain seq x y z
N MET A 1 -18.97 62.38 29.18
CA MET A 1 -20.02 61.66 29.92
C MET A 1 -19.89 60.17 29.60
N SER A 2 -19.86 59.34 30.65
CA SER A 2 -19.74 57.86 30.67
C SER A 2 -18.48 57.24 30.05
N SER A 3 -17.42 57.04 30.83
CA SER A 3 -17.16 55.92 31.77
C SER A 3 -16.64 54.66 31.06
N ALA A 4 -15.32 54.64 30.84
CA ALA A 4 -14.58 53.41 30.58
C ALA A 4 -14.43 52.65 31.91
N THR A 5 -15.15 51.54 32.05
CA THR A 5 -14.95 50.56 33.12
C THR A 5 -13.97 49.52 32.60
N THR A 6 -12.67 49.74 32.87
CA THR A 6 -11.66 48.68 32.74
C THR A 6 -11.86 47.70 33.89
N ASN A 7 -12.40 46.52 33.59
CA ASN A 7 -12.30 45.34 34.45
C ASN A 7 -10.89 44.73 34.26
N PRO A 8 -10.01 44.73 35.27
CA PRO A 8 -8.75 44.02 35.23
C PRO A 8 -8.96 42.66 35.91
N GLN A 9 -9.57 41.69 35.20
CA GLN A 9 -9.79 40.37 35.81
C GLN A 9 -9.88 39.18 34.85
N GLU A 10 -9.29 39.27 33.65
CA GLU A 10 -9.22 38.14 32.71
C GLU A 10 -7.81 37.90 32.11
N THR A 11 -6.75 38.08 32.92
CA THR A 11 -5.37 37.79 32.47
C THR A 11 -4.61 36.79 33.35
N GLU A 12 -5.28 36.08 34.27
CA GLU A 12 -4.60 35.09 35.14
C GLU A 12 -4.88 33.60 34.82
N SER A 13 -5.79 33.27 33.90
CA SER A 13 -6.12 31.85 33.62
C SER A 13 -5.21 31.16 32.58
N GLU A 14 -4.40 31.89 31.82
CA GLU A 14 -3.50 31.30 30.81
C GLU A 14 -2.09 30.93 31.34
N LEU A 15 -1.77 31.20 32.62
CA LEU A 15 -0.39 31.11 33.13
C LEU A 15 -0.03 29.86 33.96
N SER A 16 -0.96 28.96 34.31
CA SER A 16 -0.67 27.95 35.34
C SER A 16 0.02 26.66 34.87
N LEU A 17 -0.06 26.28 33.59
CA LEU A 17 0.61 25.07 33.08
C LEU A 17 2.06 25.31 32.64
N ILE A 18 2.52 26.57 32.59
CA ILE A 18 3.89 26.94 32.22
C ILE A 18 4.88 26.68 33.38
N ALA A 19 4.39 26.58 34.62
CA ALA A 19 5.21 26.51 35.83
C ALA A 19 5.44 25.09 36.40
N LEU A 20 4.83 24.03 35.84
CA LEU A 20 5.03 22.68 36.38
C LEU A 20 6.43 22.13 36.04
N PRO A 21 7.11 21.47 37.00
CA PRO A 21 8.33 20.71 36.76
C PRO A 21 8.17 19.68 35.63
N THR A 22 9.25 19.42 34.88
CA THR A 22 9.24 18.49 33.74
C THR A 22 8.77 17.10 34.16
N GLU A 23 9.11 16.68 35.37
CA GLU A 23 8.79 15.38 35.97
C GLU A 23 7.28 15.20 36.14
N ILE A 24 6.58 16.26 36.57
CA ILE A 24 5.12 16.26 36.69
C ILE A 24 4.49 16.20 35.30
N LEU A 25 4.99 17.02 34.36
CA LEU A 25 4.49 17.00 32.99
C LEU A 25 4.71 15.63 32.31
N LEU A 26 5.86 14.98 32.54
CA LEU A 26 6.14 13.63 32.04
C LEU A 26 5.22 12.58 32.70
N SER A 27 4.94 12.73 33.99
CA SER A 27 3.99 11.86 34.71
C SER A 27 2.58 11.99 34.11
N VAL A 28 2.14 13.21 33.81
CA VAL A 28 0.87 13.46 33.10
C VAL A 28 0.88 12.81 31.70
N VAL A 29 1.95 12.99 30.92
CA VAL A 29 2.06 12.34 29.59
C VAL A 29 2.01 10.81 29.70
N SER A 30 2.61 10.23 30.76
CA SER A 30 2.60 8.78 30.99
C SER A 30 1.19 8.27 31.34
N PHE A 31 0.45 9.03 32.15
CA PHE A 31 -0.93 8.72 32.51
C PHE A 31 -1.88 8.83 31.31
N LEU A 32 -1.69 9.85 30.46
CA LEU A 32 -2.48 10.07 29.26
C LEU A 32 -2.05 9.20 28.06
N HIS A 33 -1.12 8.25 28.24
CA HIS A 33 -0.50 7.55 27.11
C HIS A 33 -1.52 6.79 26.25
N GLU A 34 -2.54 6.21 26.86
CA GLU A 34 -3.56 5.38 26.19
C GLU A 34 -4.73 6.21 25.64
N ASP A 35 -4.94 7.43 26.15
CA ASP A 35 -5.97 8.36 25.66
C ASP A 35 -5.36 9.43 24.75
N TYR A 36 -5.36 9.14 23.45
CA TYR A 36 -4.87 10.07 22.43
C TYR A 36 -5.61 11.41 22.41
N SER A 37 -6.92 11.41 22.73
CA SER A 37 -7.73 12.64 22.75
C SER A 37 -7.28 13.56 23.88
N ALA A 38 -7.13 13.01 25.09
CA ALA A 38 -6.63 13.75 26.23
C ALA A 38 -5.18 14.21 26.02
N LEU A 39 -4.33 13.39 25.41
CA LEU A 39 -2.95 13.74 25.08
C LEU A 39 -2.87 14.87 24.04
N LYS A 40 -3.83 14.96 23.12
CA LYS A 40 -3.98 16.09 22.19
C LYS A 40 -4.44 17.36 22.89
N GLY A 41 -5.35 17.25 23.86
CA GLY A 41 -5.77 18.34 24.73
C GLY A 41 -4.59 18.91 25.52
N PHE A 42 -3.85 18.05 26.22
CA PHE A 42 -2.68 18.42 27.01
C PHE A 42 -1.59 19.12 26.17
N ALA A 43 -1.35 18.66 24.93
CA ALA A 43 -0.40 19.29 24.02
C ALA A 43 -0.75 20.73 23.65
N ARG A 44 -2.02 21.16 23.78
CA ARG A 44 -2.46 22.53 23.48
C ARG A 44 -2.26 23.49 24.66
N CYS A 45 -2.04 22.97 25.87
CA CYS A 45 -1.93 23.78 27.07
C CYS A 45 -0.69 24.70 27.09
N SER A 46 0.42 24.28 26.46
CA SER A 46 1.60 25.13 26.31
C SER A 46 2.55 24.56 25.25
N ARG A 47 3.50 25.39 24.80
CA ARG A 47 4.60 24.93 23.94
C ARG A 47 5.41 23.81 24.61
N ARG A 48 5.60 23.86 25.93
CA ARG A 48 6.33 22.81 26.69
C ARG A 48 5.57 21.49 26.68
N CYS A 49 4.25 21.51 26.87
CA CYS A 49 3.40 20.32 26.76
C CYS A 49 3.39 19.75 25.33
N TYR A 50 3.36 20.63 24.32
CA TYR A 50 3.48 20.21 22.91
C TYR A 50 4.79 19.45 22.66
N ILE A 51 5.91 19.99 23.13
CA ILE A 51 7.25 19.40 23.00
C ILE A 51 7.30 18.01 23.69
N LEU A 52 6.81 17.90 24.92
CA LEU A 52 6.84 16.65 25.69
C LEU A 52 5.94 15.56 25.10
N THR A 53 4.79 15.93 24.55
CA THR A 53 3.87 15.00 23.89
C THR A 53 4.28 14.65 22.46
N PHE A 54 5.21 15.40 21.85
CA PHE A 54 5.52 15.30 20.43
C PHE A 54 5.81 13.87 19.99
N ARG A 55 6.75 13.18 20.65
CA ARG A 55 7.16 11.80 20.32
C ARG A 55 6.01 10.80 20.38
N LYS A 56 5.01 11.03 21.25
CA LYS A 56 3.84 10.16 21.40
C LYS A 56 2.78 10.42 20.33
N ARG A 57 2.68 11.66 19.84
CA ARG A 57 1.68 12.06 18.82
C ARG A 57 2.19 11.95 17.38
N PHE A 58 3.47 12.21 17.17
CA PHE A 58 4.07 12.34 15.85
C PHE A 58 5.27 11.40 15.74
N SER A 59 5.07 10.32 14.99
CA SER A 59 6.13 9.37 14.64
C SER A 59 6.46 9.37 13.15
N GLY A 60 5.77 10.19 12.35
CA GLY A 60 5.94 10.19 10.91
C GLY A 60 5.62 11.50 10.22
N VAL A 61 6.11 11.59 8.98
CA VAL A 61 5.89 12.72 8.07
C VAL A 61 5.30 12.21 6.76
N ARG A 62 4.44 13.03 6.14
CA ARG A 62 3.87 12.76 4.81
C ARG A 62 4.26 13.91 3.89
N LEU A 63 4.95 13.59 2.81
CA LEU A 63 5.34 14.52 1.76
C LEU A 63 4.49 14.24 0.54
N CYS A 64 3.60 15.16 0.21
CA CYS A 64 2.65 15.02 -0.89
C CYS A 64 2.96 16.05 -1.97
N TRP A 65 3.16 15.59 -3.21
CA TRP A 65 3.33 16.41 -4.40
C TRP A 65 2.37 15.93 -5.49
N LYS A 66 1.07 16.06 -5.20
CA LYS A 66 -0.02 15.73 -6.15
C LYS A 66 -0.48 16.93 -6.95
N ASN A 67 -0.46 18.12 -6.33
CA ASN A 67 -0.79 19.40 -6.95
C ASN A 67 0.41 20.34 -6.84
N SER A 68 0.78 21.00 -7.93
CA SER A 68 1.94 21.91 -8.01
C SER A 68 1.86 23.14 -7.10
N ALA A 69 0.69 23.42 -6.52
CA ALA A 69 0.46 24.57 -5.65
C ALA A 69 0.90 24.34 -4.19
N ASP A 70 0.88 23.09 -3.71
CA ASP A 70 0.96 22.80 -2.26
C ASP A 70 1.98 21.72 -1.94
N CYS A 71 3.20 21.82 -2.49
CA CYS A 71 4.30 21.10 -1.86
C CYS A 71 4.79 21.93 -0.67
N GLU A 72 4.11 21.80 0.46
CA GLU A 72 4.62 22.33 1.71
C GLU A 72 5.90 21.57 2.06
N TYR A 73 7.03 22.19 1.71
CA TYR A 73 8.30 21.87 2.32
C TYR A 73 8.06 21.78 3.83
N PRO A 74 8.60 20.77 4.54
CA PRO A 74 8.51 20.69 5.99
C PRO A 74 9.35 21.82 6.62
N LYS A 75 8.99 23.09 6.38
CA LYS A 75 9.62 24.31 6.89
C LYS A 75 9.71 24.29 8.41
N PRO A 76 8.72 23.73 9.15
CA PRO A 76 8.88 23.56 10.58
C PRO A 76 10.09 22.69 10.96
N PHE A 77 10.53 21.79 10.10
CA PHE A 77 11.70 20.95 10.31
C PHE A 77 12.93 21.43 9.53
N SER A 78 13.00 22.66 8.99
CA SER A 78 14.27 23.23 8.50
C SER A 78 15.23 23.48 9.68
N ASP A 79 16.49 23.84 9.44
CA ASP A 79 17.47 24.02 10.53
C ASP A 79 17.04 25.13 11.50
N GLU A 80 16.40 26.16 10.96
CA GLU A 80 15.81 27.28 11.71
C GLU A 80 14.33 27.04 12.09
N GLY A 81 13.78 25.89 11.72
CA GLY A 81 12.39 25.55 11.93
C GLY A 81 12.06 25.27 13.40
N ILE A 82 10.83 25.59 13.81
CA ILE A 82 10.36 25.40 15.21
C ILE A 82 10.40 23.95 15.69
N LEU A 83 10.44 22.98 14.77
CA LEU A 83 10.50 21.53 14.99
C LEU A 83 11.85 20.91 14.60
N SER A 84 12.89 21.71 14.35
CA SER A 84 14.22 21.21 13.94
C SER A 84 14.79 20.17 14.91
N SER A 85 14.68 20.42 16.22
CA SER A 85 15.10 19.51 17.30
C SER A 85 14.32 18.19 17.36
N PHE A 86 13.18 18.10 16.66
CA PHE A 86 12.34 16.91 16.65
C PHE A 86 12.58 15.95 15.49
N ARG A 87 13.45 16.30 14.54
CA ARG A 87 13.80 15.42 13.39
C ARG A 87 14.19 14.00 13.82
N GLY A 88 14.90 13.88 14.94
CA GLY A 88 15.32 12.60 15.50
C GLY A 88 14.18 11.70 16.01
N TYR A 89 12.98 12.24 16.22
CA TYR A 89 11.82 11.43 16.65
C TYR A 89 11.00 10.88 15.48
N ILE A 90 11.22 11.37 14.26
CA ILE A 90 10.53 10.89 13.07
C ILE A 90 11.07 9.50 12.69
N ARG A 91 10.18 8.50 12.70
CA ARG A 91 10.49 7.10 12.42
C ARG A 91 9.85 6.57 11.14
N THR A 92 8.85 7.28 10.61
CA THR A 92 8.08 6.89 9.42
C THR A 92 8.05 8.04 8.42
N ALA A 93 8.18 7.75 7.14
CA ALA A 93 7.97 8.73 6.07
C ALA A 93 7.10 8.13 4.97
N THR A 94 6.16 8.93 4.47
CA THR A 94 5.34 8.61 3.30
C THR A 94 5.60 9.65 2.23
N ILE A 95 5.99 9.20 1.04
CA ILE A 95 6.19 10.03 -0.14
C ILE A 95 5.06 9.72 -1.11
N GLU A 96 4.33 10.74 -1.52
CA GLU A 96 3.29 10.62 -2.54
C GLU A 96 3.56 11.64 -3.63
N VAL A 97 3.84 11.17 -4.83
CA VAL A 97 4.08 12.02 -6.00
C VAL A 97 3.14 11.66 -7.13
N ARG A 98 2.74 12.66 -7.91
CA ARG A 98 1.95 12.43 -9.12
C ARG A 98 2.76 11.70 -10.18
N ASP A 99 4.02 12.06 -10.36
CA ASP A 99 4.90 11.51 -11.38
C ASP A 99 6.30 11.20 -10.83
N ALA A 100 7.00 10.31 -11.52
CA ALA A 100 8.31 9.81 -11.08
C ALA A 100 9.38 10.91 -10.98
N GLY A 101 9.21 12.00 -11.72
CA GLY A 101 10.17 13.09 -11.77
C GLY A 101 10.24 13.88 -10.46
N HIS A 102 9.12 13.99 -9.74
CA HIS A 102 9.07 14.66 -8.43
C HIS A 102 9.73 13.87 -7.29
N LEU A 103 9.99 12.57 -7.48
CA LEU A 103 10.61 11.73 -6.45
C LEU A 103 12.01 12.24 -6.07
N LEU A 104 12.79 12.70 -7.05
CA LEU A 104 14.13 13.27 -6.82
C LEU A 104 14.12 14.44 -5.83
N GLY A 105 13.15 15.35 -5.98
CA GLY A 105 13.02 16.54 -5.14
C GLY A 105 12.60 16.23 -3.70
N LEU A 106 11.84 15.15 -3.48
CA LEU A 106 11.37 14.79 -2.14
C LEU A 106 12.37 13.94 -1.36
N VAL A 107 13.20 13.14 -2.04
CA VAL A 107 14.20 12.32 -1.35
C VAL A 107 15.23 13.18 -0.61
N SER A 108 15.61 14.34 -1.15
CA SER A 108 16.49 15.28 -0.44
C SER A 108 15.86 15.81 0.85
N LEU A 109 14.55 16.05 0.86
CA LEU A 109 13.82 16.52 2.06
C LEU A 109 13.82 15.47 3.16
N ILE A 110 13.78 14.19 2.80
CA ILE A 110 13.69 13.11 3.78
C ILE A 110 15.03 12.86 4.44
N LYS A 111 16.15 13.23 3.81
CA LYS A 111 17.50 13.09 4.38
C LYS A 111 17.66 13.77 5.74
N GLN A 112 16.87 14.81 6.03
CA GLN A 112 16.92 15.51 7.31
C GLN A 112 16.38 14.68 8.50
N PHE A 113 15.73 13.53 8.24
CA PHE A 113 15.19 12.65 9.26
C PHE A 113 16.06 11.39 9.40
N PRO A 114 17.10 11.41 10.26
CA PRO A 114 18.12 10.35 10.31
C PRO A 114 17.60 9.01 10.87
N ASN A 115 16.40 9.02 11.44
CA ASN A 115 15.88 7.98 12.30
C ASN A 115 14.71 7.20 11.67
N ILE A 116 14.46 7.41 10.38
CA ILE A 116 13.43 6.70 9.62
C ILE A 116 13.74 5.21 9.58
N SER A 117 12.75 4.42 9.97
CA SER A 117 12.77 2.95 9.94
C SER A 117 11.64 2.37 9.08
N LYS A 118 10.68 3.20 8.65
CA LYS A 118 9.56 2.83 7.79
C LYS A 118 9.43 3.86 6.69
N LEU A 119 9.50 3.43 5.43
CA LEU A 119 9.36 4.30 4.27
C LEU A 119 8.28 3.77 3.33
N GLU A 120 7.38 4.63 2.91
CA GLU A 120 6.41 4.37 1.85
C GLU A 120 6.62 5.36 0.71
N VAL A 121 6.66 4.87 -0.53
CA VAL A 121 6.80 5.67 -1.74
C VAL A 121 5.67 5.31 -2.68
N SER A 122 4.86 6.29 -3.06
CA SER A 122 3.72 6.12 -3.97
C SER A 122 3.84 7.08 -5.14
N VAL A 123 3.73 6.55 -6.37
CA VAL A 123 3.85 7.32 -7.63
C VAL A 123 2.63 7.08 -8.49
N GLU A 124 1.76 8.07 -8.67
CA GLU A 124 0.43 7.88 -9.29
C GLU A 124 0.43 7.69 -10.82
N ASN A 125 1.41 8.21 -11.56
CA ASN A 125 1.43 8.10 -13.03
C ASN A 125 2.64 7.29 -13.51
N SER A 126 2.74 6.03 -13.05
CA SER A 126 3.97 5.25 -13.16
C SER A 126 3.88 3.93 -13.92
N CYS A 127 2.69 3.49 -14.36
CA CYS A 127 2.51 2.18 -15.02
C CYS A 127 3.48 1.96 -16.20
N TYR A 128 3.69 2.97 -17.07
CA TYR A 128 4.60 2.86 -18.21
C TYR A 128 6.09 2.79 -17.83
N PHE A 129 6.45 3.20 -16.61
CA PHE A 129 7.81 3.31 -16.12
C PHE A 129 8.17 2.24 -15.10
N GLU A 130 7.31 1.26 -14.84
CA GLU A 130 7.39 0.38 -13.67
C GLU A 130 8.80 -0.21 -13.44
N ARG A 131 9.40 -0.83 -14.47
CA ARG A 131 10.75 -1.43 -14.39
C ARG A 131 11.86 -0.40 -14.17
N THR A 132 11.80 0.73 -14.87
CA THR A 132 12.85 1.77 -14.75
C THR A 132 12.72 2.51 -13.43
N LEU A 133 11.50 2.83 -13.02
CA LEU A 133 11.17 3.46 -11.75
C LEU A 133 11.58 2.58 -10.58
N TYR A 134 11.37 1.27 -10.66
CA TYR A 134 11.81 0.34 -9.62
C TYR A 134 13.33 0.41 -9.39
N LEU A 135 14.13 0.27 -10.45
CA LEU A 135 15.59 0.37 -10.37
C LEU A 135 16.04 1.77 -9.92
N ALA A 136 15.47 2.82 -10.50
CA ALA A 136 15.82 4.20 -10.19
C ALA A 136 15.50 4.54 -8.73
N THR A 137 14.36 4.06 -8.21
CA THR A 137 13.97 4.24 -6.81
C THR A 137 14.95 3.55 -5.88
N PHE A 138 15.31 2.28 -6.12
CA PHE A 138 16.29 1.58 -5.27
C PHE A 138 17.66 2.25 -5.27
N ARG A 139 18.14 2.70 -6.43
CA ARG A 139 19.39 3.47 -6.53
C ARG A 139 19.32 4.77 -5.73
N LEU A 140 18.23 5.50 -5.87
CA LEU A 140 18.01 6.77 -5.18
C LEU A 140 17.91 6.58 -3.66
N LEU A 141 17.12 5.61 -3.21
CA LEU A 141 16.96 5.27 -1.80
C LEU A 141 18.26 4.78 -1.19
N GLY A 142 19.08 4.04 -1.93
CA GLY A 142 20.42 3.60 -1.50
C GLY A 142 21.38 4.74 -1.17
N THR A 143 21.10 5.98 -1.57
CA THR A 143 21.88 7.18 -1.21
C THR A 143 21.47 7.80 0.13
N LEU A 144 20.41 7.30 0.76
CA LEU A 144 19.91 7.83 2.03
C LEU A 144 20.73 7.30 3.20
N PRO A 145 21.10 8.15 4.18
CA PRO A 145 21.96 7.74 5.30
C PRO A 145 21.31 6.69 6.21
N PHE A 146 19.98 6.66 6.27
CA PHE A 146 19.22 5.71 7.06
C PHE A 146 18.76 4.47 6.27
N TYR A 147 19.14 4.35 4.98
CA TYR A 147 18.61 3.32 4.09
C TYR A 147 18.77 1.91 4.68
N ASP A 148 19.96 1.57 5.16
CA ASP A 148 20.24 0.25 5.73
C ASP A 148 19.43 -0.07 7.00
N ASN A 149 18.94 0.95 7.71
CA ASN A 149 18.16 0.84 8.95
C ASN A 149 16.64 0.74 8.70
N LEU A 150 16.21 0.74 7.43
CA LEU A 150 14.81 0.57 7.08
C LEU A 150 14.36 -0.85 7.44
N LYS A 151 13.37 -0.93 8.34
CA LYS A 151 12.68 -2.16 8.74
C LYS A 151 11.48 -2.45 7.86
N LYS A 152 10.87 -1.41 7.29
CA LYS A 152 9.72 -1.51 6.37
C LYS A 152 9.92 -0.59 5.17
N LEU A 153 9.73 -1.13 3.98
CA LEU A 153 9.72 -0.38 2.72
C LEU A 153 8.48 -0.76 1.92
N GLU A 154 7.67 0.22 1.52
CA GLU A 154 6.55 0.04 0.60
C GLU A 154 6.76 0.89 -0.65
N LEU A 155 6.65 0.29 -1.82
CA LEU A 155 6.72 0.95 -3.12
C LEU A 155 5.39 0.72 -3.84
N LYS A 156 4.65 1.78 -4.16
CA LYS A 156 3.31 1.72 -4.75
C LYS A 156 3.30 2.49 -6.06
N TRP A 157 3.17 1.75 -7.15
CA TRP A 157 3.04 2.31 -8.48
C TRP A 157 1.55 2.41 -8.79
N GLY A 158 1.08 3.64 -8.87
CA GLY A 158 -0.27 4.05 -9.20
C GLY A 158 -0.44 4.33 -10.70
N GLY A 159 -1.69 4.44 -11.11
CA GLY A 159 -2.09 4.94 -12.42
C GLY A 159 -3.15 4.05 -13.03
N ASP A 160 -4.29 4.66 -13.35
CA ASP A 160 -5.28 4.07 -14.22
C ASP A 160 -5.01 4.55 -15.65
N TYR A 161 -5.15 3.66 -16.63
CA TYR A 161 -5.05 4.02 -18.04
C TYR A 161 -6.05 5.14 -18.37
N ALA A 162 -7.25 5.09 -17.77
CA ALA A 162 -8.33 6.02 -18.05
C ALA A 162 -8.19 7.39 -17.34
N SER A 163 -7.70 7.43 -16.09
CA SER A 163 -7.76 8.64 -15.26
C SER A 163 -6.67 9.68 -15.55
N GLN A 164 -5.73 9.38 -16.47
CA GLN A 164 -4.58 10.24 -16.76
C GLN A 164 -4.81 11.23 -17.91
N TYR A 165 -5.93 11.11 -18.62
CA TYR A 165 -6.28 12.01 -19.69
C TYR A 165 -7.06 13.20 -19.11
N ARG A 166 -6.45 14.39 -19.14
CA ARG A 166 -7.16 15.61 -18.78
C ARG A 166 -8.36 15.75 -19.73
N LYS A 167 -9.57 15.82 -19.17
CA LYS A 167 -10.77 16.33 -19.86
C LYS A 167 -10.37 17.56 -20.71
N GLY A 168 -10.51 17.46 -22.03
CA GLY A 168 -10.40 18.61 -22.94
C GLY A 168 -9.15 18.75 -23.81
N ASP A 169 -8.20 17.80 -23.84
CA ASP A 169 -7.10 17.83 -24.84
C ASP A 169 -7.38 16.85 -26.01
N PRO A 170 -7.87 17.34 -27.17
CA PRO A 170 -8.30 16.50 -28.29
C PRO A 170 -7.17 15.67 -28.92
N LYS A 171 -5.89 16.05 -28.73
CA LYS A 171 -4.75 15.21 -29.15
C LYS A 171 -4.61 13.93 -28.32
N PHE A 172 -5.16 13.92 -27.10
CA PHE A 172 -5.09 12.79 -26.18
C PHE A 172 -6.33 11.89 -26.26
N ALA A 173 -7.53 12.46 -26.49
CA ALA A 173 -8.75 11.69 -26.81
C ALA A 173 -8.57 10.80 -28.05
N TYR A 174 -7.75 11.24 -29.00
CA TYR A 174 -7.41 10.49 -30.21
C TYR A 174 -6.62 9.19 -29.95
N LEU A 175 -5.83 9.17 -28.87
CA LEU A 175 -5.03 7.99 -28.48
C LEU A 175 -5.86 7.00 -27.64
N GLU A 176 -6.86 7.50 -26.90
CA GLU A 176 -7.87 6.70 -26.20
C GLU A 176 -8.67 5.84 -27.19
N ALA A 177 -9.11 6.44 -28.31
CA ALA A 177 -9.74 5.71 -29.41
C ALA A 177 -8.82 4.66 -30.03
N ALA A 178 -7.56 5.00 -30.32
CA ALA A 178 -6.62 4.08 -30.97
C ALA A 178 -6.20 2.88 -30.10
N GLU A 179 -6.39 2.93 -28.77
CA GLU A 179 -6.06 1.84 -27.84
C GLU A 179 -7.20 0.80 -27.75
N TYR A 180 -8.43 1.16 -28.14
CA TYR A 180 -9.63 0.34 -27.98
C TYR A 180 -10.33 -0.13 -29.26
N VAL A 181 -9.86 0.22 -30.47
CA VAL A 181 -10.49 -0.30 -31.71
C VAL A 181 -9.86 -1.62 -32.16
N PRO A 182 -10.59 -2.76 -32.07
CA PRO A 182 -10.28 -3.89 -32.92
C PRO A 182 -10.71 -3.54 -34.35
N ASN A 183 -9.75 -3.38 -35.26
CA ASN A 183 -9.92 -3.35 -36.72
C ASN A 183 -11.26 -2.78 -37.26
N GLY A 184 -11.30 -1.47 -37.55
CA GLY A 184 -12.26 -0.90 -38.52
C GLY A 184 -13.55 -0.29 -37.97
N GLU A 185 -13.69 -0.12 -36.65
CA GLU A 185 -14.84 0.57 -36.05
C GLU A 185 -14.53 2.04 -35.72
N ILE A 186 -15.51 2.92 -35.92
CA ILE A 186 -15.45 4.34 -35.59
C ILE A 186 -15.62 4.50 -34.08
N VAL A 187 -14.71 5.20 -33.40
CA VAL A 187 -14.85 5.51 -31.97
C VAL A 187 -15.59 6.82 -31.81
N GLU A 188 -16.69 6.77 -31.07
CA GLU A 188 -17.42 7.95 -30.65
C GLU A 188 -16.93 8.40 -29.27
N TYR A 189 -16.40 9.61 -29.18
CA TYR A 189 -16.07 10.24 -27.91
C TYR A 189 -17.29 11.05 -27.43
N LYS A 190 -17.77 10.79 -26.22
CA LYS A 190 -18.87 11.57 -25.64
C LYS A 190 -18.31 12.79 -24.91
N ASP A 191 -18.41 13.95 -25.56
CA ASP A 191 -18.18 15.22 -24.89
C ASP A 191 -19.42 15.64 -24.11
N GLU A 192 -19.25 16.03 -22.85
CA GLU A 192 -20.34 16.47 -21.97
C GLU A 192 -21.00 17.77 -22.47
N SER A 193 -20.27 18.59 -23.25
CA SER A 193 -20.75 19.85 -23.80
C SER A 193 -21.32 19.75 -25.22
N SER A 194 -20.90 18.77 -26.03
CA SER A 194 -21.20 18.75 -27.48
C SER A 194 -21.72 17.41 -28.02
N GLY A 195 -21.96 16.41 -27.16
CA GLY A 195 -22.52 15.12 -27.56
C GLY A 195 -21.46 14.14 -28.07
N PHE A 196 -21.89 13.14 -28.86
CA PHE A 196 -20.99 12.15 -29.45
C PHE A 196 -20.25 12.75 -30.65
N ILE A 197 -18.94 12.89 -30.53
CA ILE A 197 -18.06 13.34 -31.60
C ILE A 197 -17.43 12.09 -32.24
N PRO A 198 -17.68 11.82 -33.54
CA PRO A 198 -16.98 10.75 -34.24
C PRO A 198 -15.51 11.14 -34.40
N LEU A 199 -14.60 10.32 -33.88
CA LEU A 199 -13.17 10.51 -34.10
C LEU A 199 -12.78 9.93 -35.47
N PRO A 200 -12.00 10.64 -36.30
CA PRO A 200 -11.53 10.10 -37.57
C PRO A 200 -10.77 8.79 -37.35
N GLU A 201 -10.90 7.83 -38.27
CA GLU A 201 -10.12 6.58 -38.26
C GLU A 201 -8.66 6.89 -37.93
N PRO A 202 -8.06 6.24 -36.93
CA PRO A 202 -6.70 6.54 -36.55
C PRO A 202 -5.79 6.29 -37.76
N PRO A 203 -4.99 7.28 -38.22
CA PRO A 203 -4.17 7.15 -39.43
C PRO A 203 -3.03 6.13 -39.28
N TYR A 204 -2.92 5.49 -38.12
CA TYR A 204 -1.92 4.49 -37.82
C TYR A 204 -2.57 3.32 -37.09
N LYS A 205 -2.40 2.11 -37.62
CA LYS A 205 -2.41 0.88 -36.84
C LYS A 205 -1.29 0.97 -35.80
N VAL A 206 -1.50 1.69 -34.70
CA VAL A 206 -0.49 1.77 -33.66
C VAL A 206 -0.53 0.45 -32.91
N ARG A 207 0.27 -0.52 -33.39
CA ARG A 207 0.80 -1.57 -32.51
C ARG A 207 1.52 -0.86 -31.36
N ASN A 208 0.79 -0.60 -30.28
CA ASN A 208 1.22 0.13 -29.10
C ASN A 208 2.13 -0.78 -28.26
N SER A 209 3.38 -0.96 -28.71
CA SER A 209 4.38 -1.62 -27.87
C SER A 209 4.64 -0.75 -26.64
N GLN A 210 4.77 -1.34 -25.44
CA GLN A 210 5.15 -0.66 -24.19
C GLN A 210 6.32 0.33 -24.36
N LYS A 211 7.28 0.00 -25.24
CA LYS A 211 8.43 0.85 -25.59
C LYS A 211 8.04 2.20 -26.22
N LYS A 212 7.01 2.23 -27.09
CA LYS A 212 6.54 3.46 -27.74
C LYS A 212 5.86 4.37 -26.72
N GLN A 213 4.98 3.79 -25.89
CA GLN A 213 4.31 4.50 -24.79
C GLN A 213 5.32 5.08 -23.81
N TYR A 214 6.33 4.29 -23.41
CA TYR A 214 7.44 4.76 -22.59
C TYR A 214 8.14 5.99 -23.18
N LYS A 215 8.57 5.93 -24.46
CA LYS A 215 9.29 7.03 -25.11
C LYS A 215 8.43 8.29 -25.19
N PHE A 216 7.16 8.13 -25.54
CA PHE A 216 6.21 9.24 -25.61
C PHE A 216 6.03 9.92 -24.25
N ARG A 217 5.76 9.14 -23.20
CA ARG A 217 5.60 9.67 -21.84
C ARG A 217 6.90 10.29 -21.33
N LEU A 218 8.05 9.67 -21.57
CA LEU A 218 9.35 10.21 -21.16
C LEU A 218 9.64 11.57 -21.79
N ALA A 219 9.20 11.82 -23.03
CA ALA A 219 9.36 13.10 -23.70
C ALA A 219 8.63 14.27 -22.98
N GLN A 220 7.64 13.99 -22.14
CA GLN A 220 6.92 15.00 -21.36
C GLN A 220 7.68 15.48 -20.12
N TYR A 221 8.72 14.74 -19.70
CA TYR A 221 9.55 15.08 -18.55
C TYR A 221 10.67 16.04 -18.93
N VAL A 222 11.14 16.85 -17.96
CA VAL A 222 12.37 17.66 -18.15
C VAL A 222 13.62 16.78 -18.09
N GLN A 223 14.76 17.29 -18.57
CA GLN A 223 15.98 16.48 -18.74
C GLN A 223 16.41 15.72 -17.48
N VAL A 224 16.45 16.38 -16.32
CA VAL A 224 16.84 15.75 -15.04
C VAL A 224 15.95 14.55 -14.69
N GLN A 225 14.65 14.65 -14.96
CA GLN A 225 13.70 13.57 -14.70
C GLN A 225 13.84 12.43 -15.73
N ARG A 226 14.18 12.77 -16.98
CA ARG A 226 14.49 11.78 -18.03
C ARG A 226 15.76 10.99 -17.67
N ASP A 227 16.78 11.66 -17.17
CA ASP A 227 18.04 11.04 -16.76
C ASP A 227 17.84 10.10 -15.56
N PHE A 228 16.98 10.48 -14.61
CA PHE A 228 16.59 9.64 -13.49
C PHE A 228 15.92 8.33 -13.91
N LEU A 229 14.92 8.41 -14.79
CA LEU A 229 14.21 7.23 -15.30
C LEU A 229 15.08 6.41 -16.26
N GLY A 230 15.92 7.07 -17.04
CA GLY A 230 16.81 6.43 -18.01
C GLY A 230 16.06 5.87 -19.24
N PRO A 231 16.70 4.96 -20.00
CA PRO A 231 16.10 4.37 -21.20
C PRO A 231 15.12 3.24 -20.87
N TYR A 232 14.20 2.95 -21.79
CA TYR A 232 13.29 1.81 -21.69
C TYR A 232 14.04 0.49 -21.48
N ILE A 233 13.65 -0.27 -20.47
CA ILE A 233 14.24 -1.57 -20.14
C ILE A 233 13.28 -2.69 -20.57
N LYS A 234 13.75 -3.51 -21.53
CA LYS A 234 13.10 -4.78 -21.86
C LYS A 234 13.22 -5.76 -20.70
N GLU A 235 12.24 -6.63 -20.52
CA GLU A 235 12.23 -7.68 -19.49
C GLU A 235 13.52 -8.51 -19.41
N THR A 236 14.03 -9.00 -20.55
CA THR A 236 15.27 -9.78 -20.58
C THR A 236 16.50 -9.01 -20.08
N LYS A 237 16.55 -7.70 -20.33
CA LYS A 237 17.61 -6.82 -19.81
C LYS A 237 17.36 -6.44 -18.35
N PHE A 238 16.11 -6.38 -17.92
CA PHE A 238 15.75 -6.07 -16.54
C PHE A 238 16.29 -7.13 -15.59
N LEU A 239 16.16 -8.41 -15.94
CA LEU A 239 16.70 -9.55 -15.18
C LEU A 239 18.19 -9.36 -14.82
N GLY A 240 19.03 -9.05 -15.81
CA GLY A 240 20.46 -8.82 -15.58
C GLY A 240 20.78 -7.60 -14.71
N ARG A 241 19.84 -6.65 -14.59
CA ARG A 241 19.99 -5.43 -13.78
C ARG A 241 19.42 -5.55 -12.38
N LEU A 242 18.69 -6.62 -12.06
CA LEU A 242 18.18 -6.84 -10.71
C LEU A 242 19.30 -7.09 -9.69
N ALA A 243 20.48 -7.54 -10.15
CA ALA A 243 21.69 -7.62 -9.33
C ALA A 243 22.17 -6.24 -8.81
N GLU A 244 21.74 -5.14 -9.45
CA GLU A 244 22.03 -3.78 -8.97
C GLU A 244 21.19 -3.40 -7.74
N ILE A 245 20.14 -4.17 -7.43
CA ILE A 245 19.23 -3.86 -6.34
C ILE A 245 19.77 -4.44 -5.05
N ARG A 246 20.11 -3.53 -4.14
CA ARG A 246 20.46 -3.86 -2.76
C ARG A 246 19.30 -3.51 -1.85
N LEU A 247 18.69 -4.50 -1.22
CA LEU A 247 17.69 -4.29 -0.18
C LEU A 247 18.35 -3.74 1.11
N PRO A 248 17.61 -2.99 1.95
CA PRO A 248 18.08 -2.57 3.26
C PRO A 248 18.48 -3.77 4.14
N LYS A 249 19.57 -3.62 4.89
CA LYS A 249 20.10 -4.68 5.77
C LYS A 249 19.11 -5.12 6.85
N GLU A 250 18.39 -4.17 7.44
CA GLU A 250 17.41 -4.44 8.50
C GLU A 250 15.99 -4.71 7.99
N LEU A 251 15.78 -4.84 6.67
CA LEU A 251 14.43 -4.96 6.10
C LEU A 251 13.73 -6.21 6.63
N LYS A 252 12.57 -6.02 7.25
CA LYS A 252 11.67 -7.09 7.72
C LYS A 252 10.42 -7.19 6.87
N ALA A 253 9.91 -6.06 6.37
CA ALA A 253 8.71 -5.99 5.58
C ALA A 253 8.93 -5.25 4.26
N LEU A 254 8.60 -5.91 3.14
CA LEU A 254 8.61 -5.34 1.80
C LEU A 254 7.20 -5.30 1.23
N GLY A 255 6.75 -4.12 0.81
CA GLY A 255 5.52 -3.94 0.06
C GLY A 255 5.76 -3.47 -1.36
N LEU A 256 5.12 -4.12 -2.32
CA LEU A 256 5.20 -3.84 -3.75
C LEU A 256 3.78 -3.73 -4.32
N GLY A 257 3.41 -2.53 -4.73
CA GLY A 257 2.16 -2.22 -5.42
C GLY A 257 2.41 -2.08 -6.90
N MET A 258 2.39 -3.17 -7.66
CA MET A 258 2.85 -3.21 -9.05
C MET A 258 2.09 -4.27 -9.85
N GLN A 259 1.85 -4.00 -11.14
CA GLN A 259 1.13 -4.89 -12.04
C GLN A 259 1.95 -6.16 -12.32
N GLN A 260 3.24 -6.01 -12.66
CA GLN A 260 4.11 -7.12 -13.04
C GLN A 260 5.00 -7.62 -11.88
N ALA A 261 4.40 -8.13 -10.79
CA ALA A 261 5.12 -8.44 -9.55
C ALA A 261 6.22 -9.52 -9.68
N LYS A 262 6.05 -10.50 -10.57
CA LYS A 262 6.96 -11.66 -10.80
C LYS A 262 8.46 -11.32 -10.75
N LEU A 263 8.91 -10.38 -11.60
CA LEU A 263 10.33 -10.09 -11.77
C LEU A 263 10.91 -9.31 -10.59
N HIS A 264 10.06 -8.55 -9.90
CA HIS A 264 10.44 -7.68 -8.80
C HIS A 264 10.64 -8.43 -7.47
N LEU A 265 10.31 -9.72 -7.43
CA LEU A 265 10.57 -10.58 -6.28
C LEU A 265 11.98 -11.21 -6.31
N LEU A 266 12.65 -11.25 -7.45
CA LEU A 266 13.97 -11.89 -7.57
C LEU A 266 15.02 -11.34 -6.57
N PRO A 267 15.07 -10.05 -6.21
CA PRO A 267 15.96 -9.57 -5.16
C PRO A 267 15.77 -10.24 -3.79
N LEU A 268 14.60 -10.86 -3.53
CA LEU A 268 14.32 -11.55 -2.27
C LEU A 268 15.00 -12.93 -2.17
N ILE A 269 15.48 -13.53 -3.26
CA ILE A 269 16.13 -14.85 -3.24
C ILE A 269 17.30 -14.87 -2.24
N ASN A 270 18.06 -13.79 -2.19
CA ASN A 270 19.23 -13.65 -1.32
C ASN A 270 18.91 -12.88 -0.02
N CYS A 271 17.63 -12.64 0.27
CA CYS A 271 17.20 -11.85 1.42
C CYS A 271 16.54 -12.74 2.47
N THR A 272 17.27 -13.04 3.54
CA THR A 272 16.77 -13.87 4.65
C THR A 272 16.10 -13.06 5.75
N THR A 273 16.23 -11.74 5.72
CA THR A 273 15.74 -10.84 6.78
C THR A 273 14.27 -10.47 6.61
N VAL A 274 13.76 -10.44 5.38
CA VAL A 274 12.37 -10.12 5.06
C VAL A 274 11.49 -11.33 5.36
N ASP A 275 10.57 -11.16 6.32
CA ASP A 275 9.59 -12.17 6.70
C ASP A 275 8.16 -11.80 6.29
N THR A 276 7.95 -10.53 5.89
CA THR A 276 6.64 -9.99 5.55
C THR A 276 6.67 -9.44 4.13
N LEU A 277 5.86 -10.03 3.25
CA LEU A 277 5.69 -9.60 1.87
C LEU A 277 4.27 -9.08 1.65
N ILE A 278 4.14 -7.89 1.07
CA ILE A 278 2.86 -7.25 0.75
C ILE A 278 2.82 -6.99 -0.75
N LEU A 279 1.96 -7.68 -1.48
CA LEU A 279 1.76 -7.47 -2.91
C LEU A 279 0.40 -6.84 -3.14
N THR A 280 0.38 -5.65 -3.72
CA THR A 280 -0.85 -4.98 -4.11
C THR A 280 -0.86 -4.71 -5.61
N ARG A 281 -2.06 -4.64 -6.21
CA ARG A 281 -2.24 -4.47 -7.65
C ARG A 281 -1.53 -5.51 -8.52
N ALA A 282 -1.25 -6.70 -7.97
CA ALA A 282 -0.66 -7.77 -8.75
C ALA A 282 -1.69 -8.21 -9.79
N GLU A 283 -1.34 -8.07 -11.07
CA GLU A 283 -2.16 -8.60 -12.18
C GLU A 283 -1.75 -10.03 -12.51
N GLU A 284 -0.46 -10.30 -12.39
CA GLU A 284 0.13 -11.59 -12.69
C GLU A 284 1.17 -11.96 -11.63
N LEU A 285 1.00 -13.14 -11.07
CA LEU A 285 1.92 -13.79 -10.15
C LEU A 285 2.14 -15.22 -10.64
N GLU A 286 2.55 -15.34 -11.91
CA GLU A 286 3.11 -16.58 -12.41
C GLU A 286 4.28 -17.01 -11.51
N TYR A 287 4.60 -18.32 -11.52
CA TYR A 287 5.79 -18.81 -10.85
C TYR A 287 7.00 -17.97 -11.26
N THR A 288 7.68 -17.42 -10.26
CA THR A 288 9.00 -16.88 -10.50
C THR A 288 9.91 -18.07 -10.74
N THR A 289 10.29 -18.29 -11.99
CA THR A 289 11.20 -19.37 -12.37
C THR A 289 12.65 -18.90 -12.31
N ASN A 290 13.57 -19.84 -12.12
CA ASN A 290 14.99 -19.52 -12.16
C ASN A 290 15.32 -19.00 -13.57
N PRO A 291 15.89 -17.79 -13.71
CA PRO A 291 16.20 -17.23 -15.03
C PRO A 291 17.24 -18.05 -15.80
N VAL A 292 18.05 -18.87 -15.11
CA VAL A 292 19.02 -19.80 -15.71
C VAL A 292 18.39 -21.16 -16.01
N ASN A 293 17.44 -21.61 -15.18
CA ASN A 293 16.71 -22.87 -15.37
C ASN A 293 15.19 -22.65 -15.23
N PRO A 294 14.48 -22.35 -16.33
CA PRO A 294 13.05 -22.03 -16.30
C PRO A 294 12.14 -23.15 -15.77
N THR A 295 12.64 -24.38 -15.62
CA THR A 295 11.89 -25.50 -15.03
C THR A 295 11.86 -25.48 -13.51
N GLU A 296 12.76 -24.72 -12.87
CA GLU A 296 12.85 -24.58 -11.43
C GLU A 296 12.00 -23.41 -10.94
N ILE A 297 11.07 -23.69 -10.02
CA ILE A 297 10.28 -22.65 -9.34
C ILE A 297 11.10 -22.13 -8.16
N LEU A 298 11.33 -20.82 -8.14
CA LEU A 298 12.01 -20.16 -7.04
C LEU A 298 11.12 -20.11 -5.80
N GLN A 299 11.72 -20.42 -4.66
CA GLN A 299 11.07 -20.40 -3.36
C GLN A 299 11.60 -19.24 -2.51
N PHE A 300 10.71 -18.69 -1.68
CA PHE A 300 11.03 -17.62 -0.72
C PHE A 300 10.72 -18.11 0.71
N PRO A 301 11.55 -19.01 1.26
CA PRO A 301 11.27 -19.67 2.54
C PRO A 301 11.34 -18.73 3.76
N ALA A 302 11.93 -17.54 3.63
CA ALA A 302 11.97 -16.55 4.72
C ALA A 302 10.59 -15.90 4.98
N ILE A 303 9.70 -15.89 3.98
CA ILE A 303 8.39 -15.23 4.08
C ILE A 303 7.45 -16.04 4.97
N LYS A 304 7.02 -15.40 6.06
CA LYS A 304 6.06 -15.93 7.04
C LYS A 304 4.71 -15.23 6.99
N LYS A 305 4.70 -13.95 6.62
CA LYS A 305 3.49 -13.14 6.49
C LYS A 305 3.34 -12.70 5.05
N PHE A 306 2.21 -13.03 4.45
CA PHE A 306 1.95 -12.71 3.06
C PHE A 306 0.61 -12.00 2.91
N VAL A 307 0.65 -10.81 2.34
CA VAL A 307 -0.54 -9.99 2.08
C VAL A 307 -0.67 -9.85 0.57
N LEU A 308 -1.83 -10.20 0.02
CA LEU A 308 -2.12 -10.13 -1.40
C LEU A 308 -3.37 -9.26 -1.64
N ALA A 309 -3.25 -8.31 -2.56
CA ALA A 309 -4.35 -7.53 -3.08
C ALA A 309 -4.31 -7.61 -4.61
N PRO A 310 -4.96 -8.61 -5.22
CA PRO A 310 -4.99 -8.77 -6.68
C PRO A 310 -5.70 -7.58 -7.33
N SER A 311 -5.28 -7.19 -8.53
CA SER A 311 -6.02 -6.22 -9.38
C SER A 311 -6.91 -6.89 -10.42
N THR A 312 -6.70 -8.18 -10.69
CA THR A 312 -7.46 -8.95 -11.69
C THR A 312 -7.82 -10.35 -11.17
N ASP A 313 -8.86 -10.91 -11.76
CA ASP A 313 -9.32 -12.29 -11.60
C ASP A 313 -8.33 -13.35 -12.11
N LYS A 314 -7.45 -12.95 -13.05
CA LYS A 314 -6.39 -13.76 -13.67
C LYS A 314 -5.45 -14.45 -12.68
N LEU A 315 -5.40 -13.98 -11.43
CA LEU A 315 -4.59 -14.59 -10.38
C LEU A 315 -5.19 -15.87 -9.77
N THR A 316 -6.50 -16.09 -9.91
CA THR A 316 -7.20 -17.24 -9.30
C THR A 316 -6.56 -18.59 -9.66
N PRO A 317 -6.25 -18.89 -10.93
CA PRO A 317 -5.61 -20.16 -11.31
C PRO A 317 -4.22 -20.37 -10.67
N TYR A 318 -3.57 -19.28 -10.24
CA TYR A 318 -2.24 -19.29 -9.63
C TYR A 318 -2.27 -19.38 -8.10
N PHE A 319 -3.43 -19.18 -7.46
CA PHE A 319 -3.52 -19.29 -6.00
C PHE A 319 -3.16 -20.67 -5.50
N ARG A 320 -3.58 -21.74 -6.18
CA ARG A 320 -3.18 -23.12 -5.80
C ARG A 320 -1.67 -23.34 -5.85
N LYS A 321 -0.97 -22.54 -6.64
CA LYS A 321 0.44 -22.66 -6.97
C LYS A 321 1.33 -21.79 -6.09
N ILE A 322 0.81 -20.69 -5.56
CA ILE A 322 1.54 -19.73 -4.74
C ILE A 322 2.14 -20.35 -3.47
N ALA A 323 1.52 -21.41 -2.94
CA ALA A 323 2.00 -22.12 -1.76
C ALA A 323 3.36 -22.80 -1.97
N PHE A 324 3.66 -23.24 -3.20
CA PHE A 324 4.98 -23.80 -3.52
C PHE A 324 6.08 -22.75 -3.47
N GLN A 325 5.76 -21.51 -3.84
CA GLN A 325 6.69 -20.39 -3.85
C GLN A 325 6.92 -19.82 -2.44
N PHE A 326 5.93 -19.88 -1.56
CA PHE A 326 6.02 -19.39 -0.18
C PHE A 326 5.69 -20.49 0.85
N PRO A 327 6.57 -21.50 1.00
CA PRO A 327 6.25 -22.72 1.76
C PRO A 327 6.11 -22.50 3.28
N ASN A 328 6.62 -21.38 3.81
CA ASN A 328 6.65 -21.10 5.26
C ASN A 328 5.64 -20.04 5.71
N VAL A 329 4.64 -19.70 4.89
CA VAL A 329 3.62 -18.71 5.27
C VAL A 329 2.79 -19.22 6.44
N GLU A 330 2.86 -18.46 7.55
CA GLU A 330 2.10 -18.67 8.79
C GLU A 330 0.87 -17.75 8.85
N SER A 331 0.91 -16.59 8.18
CA SER A 331 -0.21 -15.65 8.11
C SER A 331 -0.44 -15.17 6.68
N PHE A 332 -1.64 -15.40 6.16
CA PHE A 332 -2.07 -14.98 4.83
C PHE A 332 -3.24 -14.02 4.91
N LYS A 333 -3.17 -12.93 4.15
CA LYS A 333 -4.23 -11.92 4.07
C LYS A 333 -4.55 -11.58 2.63
N LEU A 334 -5.82 -11.73 2.25
CA LEU A 334 -6.35 -11.32 0.96
C LEU A 334 -7.18 -10.03 1.13
N ILE A 335 -6.75 -8.93 0.52
CA ILE A 335 -7.30 -7.58 0.74
C ILE A 335 -8.37 -7.18 -0.29
N ARG A 336 -8.50 -7.88 -1.42
CA ARG A 336 -9.63 -7.78 -2.34
C ARG A 336 -9.84 -9.11 -3.07
N TRP A 337 -11.08 -9.44 -3.37
CA TRP A 337 -11.40 -10.56 -4.23
C TRP A 337 -11.74 -10.02 -5.61
N ALA A 338 -10.93 -10.38 -6.62
CA ALA A 338 -11.08 -9.84 -7.97
C ALA A 338 -11.98 -10.70 -8.87
N ASN A 339 -12.20 -11.96 -8.50
CA ASN A 339 -13.02 -12.91 -9.28
C ASN A 339 -14.30 -13.31 -8.52
N PRO A 340 -15.48 -12.82 -8.89
CA PRO A 340 -16.73 -13.20 -8.23
C PRO A 340 -16.98 -14.72 -8.20
N ASP A 341 -16.45 -15.47 -9.16
CA ASP A 341 -16.69 -16.91 -9.31
C ASP A 341 -15.67 -17.77 -8.54
N ALA A 342 -14.56 -17.19 -8.10
CA ALA A 342 -13.58 -17.92 -7.32
C ALA A 342 -14.11 -18.14 -5.91
N GLY A 343 -14.24 -19.40 -5.52
CA GLY A 343 -14.83 -19.78 -4.24
C GLY A 343 -13.83 -19.70 -3.09
N PHE A 344 -14.33 -19.81 -1.86
CA PHE A 344 -13.49 -20.00 -0.68
C PHE A 344 -12.50 -21.16 -0.84
N ASN A 345 -12.87 -22.17 -1.62
CA ASN A 345 -12.05 -23.35 -1.96
C ASN A 345 -10.87 -23.08 -2.91
N ASP A 346 -10.80 -21.90 -3.54
CA ASP A 346 -9.68 -21.53 -4.41
C ASP A 346 -8.55 -20.81 -3.66
N LEU A 347 -8.73 -20.55 -2.36
CA LEU A 347 -7.65 -20.02 -1.51
C LEU A 347 -6.44 -20.96 -1.46
N PRO A 348 -5.21 -20.41 -1.39
CA PRO A 348 -3.97 -21.18 -1.34
C PRO A 348 -3.87 -22.08 -0.11
N ASN A 349 -3.41 -23.31 -0.31
CA ASN A 349 -3.09 -24.25 0.78
C ASN A 349 -1.64 -24.06 1.24
N PHE A 350 -1.38 -23.09 2.12
CA PHE A 350 -0.08 -22.96 2.77
C PHE A 350 0.05 -23.99 3.90
N PRO A 351 1.11 -24.82 3.92
CA PRO A 351 1.20 -25.94 4.86
C PRO A 351 1.35 -25.50 6.33
N LYS A 352 1.91 -24.31 6.57
CA LYS A 352 2.13 -23.75 7.92
C LYS A 352 1.12 -22.67 8.30
N LEU A 353 0.02 -22.54 7.54
CA LEU A 353 -0.95 -21.46 7.75
C LEU A 353 -1.59 -21.55 9.12
N ARG A 354 -1.46 -20.50 9.93
CA ARG A 354 -2.09 -20.36 11.26
C ARG A 354 -3.17 -19.30 11.27
N HIS A 355 -2.99 -18.24 10.48
CA HIS A 355 -3.90 -17.10 10.44
C HIS A 355 -4.28 -16.76 9.00
N LEU A 356 -5.57 -16.83 8.70
CA LEU A 356 -6.13 -16.43 7.41
C LEU A 356 -6.99 -15.17 7.60
N GLU A 357 -6.78 -14.14 6.79
CA GLU A 357 -7.70 -13.00 6.68
C GLU A 357 -8.20 -12.89 5.24
N THR A 358 -9.51 -12.99 5.02
CA THR A 358 -10.13 -13.02 3.69
C THR A 358 -11.51 -12.37 3.70
N PHE A 359 -12.23 -12.40 2.58
CA PHE A 359 -13.61 -11.93 2.46
C PHE A 359 -14.61 -13.01 2.85
N TRP A 360 -15.76 -12.58 3.36
CA TRP A 360 -16.90 -13.47 3.49
C TRP A 360 -17.21 -14.10 2.13
N PRO A 361 -17.29 -15.44 2.02
CA PRO A 361 -17.57 -16.07 0.75
C PRO A 361 -18.98 -15.75 0.29
N MET A 362 -19.11 -15.40 -0.99
CA MET A 362 -20.37 -15.12 -1.65
C MET A 362 -20.58 -16.17 -2.74
N ASN A 363 -21.80 -16.71 -2.85
CA ASN A 363 -22.23 -17.46 -4.02
C ASN A 363 -23.24 -16.58 -4.77
N TYR A 364 -22.88 -16.12 -5.97
CA TYR A 364 -23.78 -15.25 -6.75
C TYR A 364 -25.09 -15.94 -7.15
N GLU A 365 -25.11 -17.28 -7.22
CA GLU A 365 -26.31 -18.05 -7.56
C GLU A 365 -27.12 -18.48 -6.32
N ALA A 366 -26.45 -18.78 -5.20
CA ALA A 366 -27.11 -19.31 -3.99
C ALA A 366 -27.27 -18.30 -2.84
N GLY A 367 -26.73 -17.08 -2.98
CA GLY A 367 -26.68 -16.06 -1.95
C GLY A 367 -25.44 -16.18 -1.03
N ASP A 368 -25.43 -15.37 0.04
CA ASP A 368 -24.34 -15.38 1.02
C ASP A 368 -24.26 -16.70 1.78
N TYR A 369 -23.03 -17.19 1.98
CA TYR A 369 -22.77 -18.35 2.83
C TYR A 369 -23.26 -18.09 4.26
N SER A 370 -23.90 -19.07 4.89
CA SER A 370 -24.09 -19.10 6.34
C SER A 370 -22.78 -19.45 7.04
N THR A 371 -22.71 -19.25 8.37
CA THR A 371 -21.57 -19.75 9.16
C THR A 371 -21.40 -21.26 9.02
N GLN A 372 -22.50 -22.01 8.89
CA GLN A 372 -22.47 -23.47 8.72
C GLN A 372 -21.81 -23.85 7.40
N ASP A 373 -22.12 -23.15 6.31
CA ASP A 373 -21.50 -23.41 5.00
C ASP A 373 -19.99 -23.14 5.04
N VAL A 374 -19.55 -22.10 5.76
CA VAL A 374 -18.12 -21.79 5.96
C VAL A 374 -17.44 -22.86 6.79
N GLU A 375 -18.06 -23.32 7.89
CA GLU A 375 -17.55 -24.42 8.70
C GLU A 375 -17.40 -25.70 7.90
N ASP A 376 -18.36 -26.02 7.03
CA ASP A 376 -18.32 -27.23 6.21
C ASP A 376 -17.22 -27.14 5.15
N CYS A 377 -16.97 -25.95 4.58
CA CYS A 377 -15.80 -25.72 3.73
C CYS A 377 -14.48 -25.91 4.50
N LEU A 378 -14.39 -25.42 5.74
CA LEU A 378 -13.20 -25.63 6.59
C LEU A 378 -13.01 -27.12 6.92
N ARG A 379 -14.07 -27.83 7.33
CA ARG A 379 -14.02 -29.28 7.60
C ARG A 379 -13.64 -30.07 6.37
N PHE A 380 -14.12 -29.67 5.18
CA PHE A 380 -13.73 -30.26 3.91
C PHE A 380 -12.22 -30.11 3.70
N ARG A 381 -11.69 -28.90 3.79
CA ARG A 381 -10.24 -28.61 3.69
C ARG A 381 -9.41 -29.47 4.64
N PHE A 382 -9.81 -29.55 5.91
CA PHE A 382 -9.10 -30.34 6.91
C PHE A 382 -9.11 -31.85 6.62
N ARG A 383 -10.21 -32.40 6.06
CA ARG A 383 -10.28 -33.81 5.64
C ARG A 383 -9.24 -34.13 4.56
N TYR A 384 -8.94 -33.19 3.67
CA TYR A 384 -7.89 -33.33 2.65
C TYR A 384 -6.48 -32.98 3.14
N ARG A 385 -6.30 -32.86 4.46
CA ARG A 385 -5.01 -32.50 5.09
C ARG A 385 -4.50 -31.11 4.67
N GLU A 386 -5.41 -30.22 4.28
CA GLU A 386 -5.10 -28.80 4.05
C GLU A 386 -5.19 -28.02 5.36
N TRP A 387 -4.43 -26.93 5.48
CA TRP A 387 -4.54 -25.97 6.59
C TRP A 387 -4.52 -26.59 8.00
N LEU A 388 -3.76 -27.66 8.19
CA LEU A 388 -3.73 -28.41 9.46
C LEU A 388 -3.27 -27.58 10.67
N GLU A 389 -2.51 -26.50 10.44
CA GLU A 389 -2.05 -25.59 11.49
C GLU A 389 -3.00 -24.40 11.74
N LEU A 390 -4.12 -24.30 11.02
CA LEU A 390 -4.98 -23.12 11.05
C LEU A 390 -5.62 -22.94 12.42
N ARG A 391 -5.47 -21.75 12.99
CA ARG A 391 -5.96 -21.36 14.32
C ARG A 391 -7.04 -20.29 14.25
N SER A 392 -7.01 -19.44 13.25
CA SER A 392 -8.01 -18.38 13.11
C SER A 392 -8.26 -17.99 11.67
N VAL A 393 -9.52 -17.74 11.33
CA VAL A 393 -9.93 -17.12 10.08
C VAL A 393 -10.68 -15.82 10.39
N LYS A 394 -10.19 -14.71 9.86
CA LYS A 394 -10.85 -13.40 9.94
C LYS A 394 -11.50 -13.08 8.61
N PHE A 395 -12.80 -12.88 8.62
CA PHE A 395 -13.59 -12.48 7.46
C PHE A 395 -13.88 -10.97 7.49
N ARG A 396 -13.72 -10.34 6.33
CA ARG A 396 -14.11 -8.95 6.05
C ARG A 396 -15.38 -8.95 5.19
N GLY A 397 -16.26 -7.97 5.41
CA GLY A 397 -17.44 -7.75 4.57
C GLY A 397 -18.76 -8.21 5.21
N HIS A 398 -19.83 -8.17 4.42
CA HIS A 398 -21.23 -8.35 4.85
C HIS A 398 -21.48 -9.76 5.36
N ALA A 399 -21.56 -9.91 6.68
CA ALA A 399 -22.21 -11.04 7.33
C ALA A 399 -23.57 -10.60 7.85
N ASP A 400 -24.32 -9.88 7.01
CA ASP A 400 -25.51 -9.09 7.37
C ASP A 400 -26.64 -9.92 7.97
N LYS A 401 -26.58 -11.25 7.89
CA LYS A 401 -27.62 -12.15 8.41
C LYS A 401 -27.37 -12.68 9.83
N LEU A 402 -26.21 -12.44 10.45
CA LEU A 402 -25.96 -12.90 11.82
C LEU A 402 -26.58 -12.00 12.90
N HIS A 403 -26.99 -10.77 12.53
CA HIS A 403 -27.69 -9.86 13.43
C HIS A 403 -28.86 -9.17 12.71
N PRO A 404 -30.12 -9.46 13.06
CA PRO A 404 -31.27 -8.73 12.54
C PRO A 404 -31.32 -7.35 13.20
N ARG A 405 -30.49 -6.42 12.72
CA ARG A 405 -30.53 -5.01 13.11
C ARG A 405 -30.87 -4.15 11.90
N PRO A 406 -31.54 -3.00 12.11
CA PRO A 406 -32.01 -2.15 11.03
C PRO A 406 -30.86 -1.58 10.19
N PRO A 407 -31.13 -1.21 8.92
CA PRO A 407 -30.10 -0.93 7.91
C PRO A 407 -29.15 0.24 8.17
N GLU A 408 -29.43 1.05 9.18
CA GLU A 408 -28.71 2.29 9.46
C GLU A 408 -27.51 2.09 10.42
N GLU A 409 -27.36 0.90 11.03
CA GLU A 409 -26.24 0.55 11.92
C GLU A 409 -25.21 -0.43 11.30
N HIS A 410 -25.19 -0.60 9.97
CA HIS A 410 -24.23 -1.45 9.27
C HIS A 410 -22.80 -0.90 9.32
N ARG A 411 -22.17 -0.94 10.50
CA ARG A 411 -20.72 -0.82 10.62
C ARG A 411 -20.13 -2.15 10.22
N TYR A 412 -19.25 -2.12 9.21
CA TYR A 412 -18.41 -3.19 8.69
C TYR A 412 -17.64 -3.97 9.77
N GLY A 413 -18.34 -4.78 10.57
CA GLY A 413 -17.73 -5.65 11.57
C GLY A 413 -16.96 -6.76 10.89
N SER A 414 -15.75 -7.05 11.36
CA SER A 414 -15.06 -8.28 10.93
C SER A 414 -15.53 -9.44 11.80
N LEU A 415 -15.75 -10.61 11.20
CA LEU A 415 -15.98 -11.85 11.95
C LEU A 415 -14.68 -12.62 12.10
N ILE A 416 -14.46 -13.19 13.26
CA ILE A 416 -13.33 -14.08 13.50
C ILE A 416 -13.88 -15.45 13.89
N CYS A 417 -13.46 -16.48 13.18
CA CYS A 417 -13.63 -17.87 13.53
C CYS A 417 -12.32 -18.38 14.12
N ASN A 418 -12.30 -18.70 15.41
CA ASN A 418 -11.20 -19.43 16.05
C ASN A 418 -11.42 -20.92 15.84
N VAL A 419 -10.36 -21.62 15.42
CA VAL A 419 -10.36 -23.04 15.13
C VAL A 419 -9.55 -23.76 16.19
N GLU A 420 -10.23 -24.60 16.95
CA GLU A 420 -9.60 -25.45 17.96
C GLU A 420 -9.71 -26.92 17.56
N ARG A 421 -8.66 -27.68 17.86
CA ARG A 421 -8.67 -29.13 17.66
C ARG A 421 -8.75 -29.81 19.02
N LYS A 422 -9.84 -30.51 19.30
CA LYS A 422 -10.09 -31.20 20.55
C LYS A 422 -10.54 -32.63 20.25
N ASP A 423 -9.88 -33.61 20.85
CA ASP A 423 -10.20 -35.05 20.71
C ASP A 423 -10.29 -35.55 19.25
N GLY A 424 -9.51 -34.92 18.34
CA GLY A 424 -9.50 -35.27 16.92
C GLY A 424 -10.53 -34.51 16.07
N GLU A 425 -11.46 -33.78 16.69
CA GLU A 425 -12.47 -32.95 16.03
C GLU A 425 -12.06 -31.47 15.95
N TYR A 426 -12.60 -30.76 14.96
CA TYR A 426 -12.41 -29.32 14.78
C TYR A 426 -13.64 -28.57 15.31
N LEU A 427 -13.41 -27.70 16.28
CA LEU A 427 -14.40 -26.82 16.89
C LEU A 427 -14.23 -25.40 16.35
N PHE A 428 -15.35 -24.74 16.05
CA PHE A 428 -15.39 -23.39 15.49
C PHE A 428 -16.05 -22.44 16.49
N ASN A 429 -15.33 -21.39 16.88
CA ASN A 429 -15.81 -20.38 17.81
C ASN A 429 -15.83 -19.01 17.12
N TRP A 430 -17.04 -18.46 16.94
CA TRP A 430 -17.28 -17.22 16.22
C TRP A 430 -17.36 -16.01 17.16
N ALA A 431 -16.62 -14.96 16.83
CA ALA A 431 -16.66 -13.69 17.54
C ALA A 431 -16.75 -12.51 16.56
N THR A 432 -17.50 -11.48 16.93
CA THR A 432 -17.51 -10.20 16.22
C THR A 432 -16.36 -9.32 16.72
N CYS A 433 -15.60 -8.73 15.80
CA CYS A 433 -14.63 -7.69 16.09
C CYS A 433 -15.20 -6.33 15.73
N LYS A 434 -15.24 -5.44 16.72
CA LYS A 434 -15.57 -4.03 16.52
C LYS A 434 -14.44 -3.25 15.86
#